data_AF-A0A957DND5-F1
#
_entry.id   AF-A0A957DND5-F1
#
_cell.length_a   1.000
_cell.length_b   1.000
_cell.length_c   1.000
_cell.angle_alpha   90.00
_cell.angle_beta   90.00
_cell.angle_gamma   90.00
#
_symmetry.space_group_name_H-M   'P 1'
#
loop_
_entity.id
_entity.type
_entity.pdbx_description
1 polymer ?
#
loop_
_entity_poly.entity_id
_entity_poly.type
_entity_poly.pdbx_seq_one_letter_code
_entity_poly.pdbx_strand_id
1 'polypeptide(L)'
;YDDDKQEFLSLDTNLGPWDGSGRVDSYETVNYYWQQFNFTFFVVYPPEKETLVQSLLGQGMIDREAMWRKAAERAQVEIEVDPQNGFAWFNLGTNLTRLGEMTGEAAFYENGAAAFDQARLVGVPPRIVWYQFRPYIAYMKVGRFQEMIDLADIVLETQGGRNVEETYLYKGHALAFLGDGPGAVAAYEQSLRLNENFYPAQWALDAIVSSP
;
A
#
# COMPACT_ATOMS: atom_id res chain seq x y z
N TYR A 1 9.45 -25.96 3.27
CA TYR A 1 9.71 -25.42 4.61
C TYR A 1 10.10 -26.57 5.51
N ASP A 2 10.79 -26.28 6.60
CA ASP A 2 11.21 -27.23 7.63
C ASP A 2 10.84 -26.61 8.99
N ASP A 3 9.80 -27.15 9.63
CA ASP A 3 9.27 -26.59 10.88
C ASP A 3 10.20 -26.82 12.07
N ASP A 4 10.96 -27.92 12.07
CA ASP A 4 11.93 -28.22 13.14
C ASP A 4 13.09 -27.23 13.11
N LYS A 5 13.49 -26.79 11.90
CA LYS A 5 14.52 -25.75 11.72
C LYS A 5 13.97 -24.33 11.67
N GLN A 6 12.66 -24.16 11.52
CA GLN A 6 12.00 -22.87 11.26
C GLN A 6 12.53 -22.17 10.01
N GLU A 7 12.58 -22.88 8.89
CA GLU A 7 13.19 -22.41 7.64
C GLU A 7 12.29 -22.59 6.42
N PHE A 8 12.32 -21.63 5.50
CA PHE A 8 11.77 -21.74 4.15
C PHE A 8 12.90 -21.96 3.14
N LEU A 9 12.63 -22.82 2.16
CA LEU A 9 13.40 -22.85 0.92
C LEU A 9 12.68 -21.95 -0.08
N SER A 10 13.34 -20.87 -0.51
CA SER A 10 12.82 -19.87 -1.43
C SER A 10 13.61 -19.86 -2.73
N LEU A 11 12.99 -19.42 -3.83
CA LEU A 11 13.70 -19.06 -5.06
C LEU A 11 13.73 -17.54 -5.13
N ASP A 12 14.83 -16.93 -4.70
CA ASP A 12 14.99 -15.48 -4.69
C ASP A 12 15.75 -15.02 -5.95
N THR A 13 15.06 -14.27 -6.81
CA THR A 13 15.63 -13.77 -8.07
C THR A 13 16.62 -12.63 -7.88
N ASN A 14 16.66 -12.01 -6.70
CA ASN A 14 17.56 -10.91 -6.35
C ASN A 14 18.78 -11.38 -5.53
N LEU A 15 18.60 -12.30 -4.59
CA LEU A 15 19.67 -12.78 -3.70
C LEU A 15 20.33 -14.08 -4.17
N GLY A 16 19.79 -14.72 -5.21
CA GLY A 16 20.30 -15.98 -5.73
C GLY A 16 19.96 -17.18 -4.83
N PRO A 17 20.63 -18.33 -5.01
CA PRO A 17 21.91 -18.54 -5.74
C PRO A 17 21.81 -18.60 -7.27
N TRP A 18 20.62 -18.41 -7.87
CA TRP A 18 20.40 -18.40 -9.34
C TRP A 18 20.79 -19.68 -10.08
N ASP A 19 20.97 -20.79 -9.36
CA ASP A 19 21.30 -22.12 -9.91
C ASP A 19 20.13 -23.13 -9.76
N GLY A 20 18.98 -22.66 -9.29
CA GLY A 20 17.79 -23.48 -9.06
C GLY A 20 17.81 -24.29 -7.76
N SER A 21 18.90 -24.27 -6.97
CA SER A 21 18.95 -24.94 -5.67
C SER A 21 18.12 -24.21 -4.60
N GLY A 22 17.86 -22.92 -4.81
CA GLY A 22 17.14 -22.07 -3.89
C GLY A 22 17.99 -21.60 -2.71
N ARG A 23 17.41 -20.74 -1.91
CA ARG A 23 18.00 -20.14 -0.72
C ARG A 23 17.20 -20.57 0.50
N VAL A 24 17.91 -20.83 1.60
CA VAL A 24 17.28 -21.11 2.89
C VAL A 24 17.19 -19.80 3.68
N ASP A 25 15.97 -19.42 4.07
CA ASP A 25 15.68 -18.24 4.87
C ASP A 25 14.91 -18.64 6.14
N SER A 26 15.25 -18.05 7.29
CA SER A 26 14.54 -18.34 8.54
C SER A 26 13.12 -17.77 8.50
N TYR A 27 12.21 -18.37 9.28
CA TYR A 27 10.84 -17.86 9.46
C TYR A 27 10.83 -16.40 9.94
N GLU A 28 11.77 -16.04 10.81
CA GLU A 28 11.96 -14.65 11.26
C GLU A 28 12.29 -13.72 10.09
N THR A 29 13.25 -14.10 9.23
CA THR A 29 13.65 -13.30 8.06
C THR A 29 12.47 -13.13 7.11
N VAL A 30 11.75 -14.22 6.80
CA VAL A 30 10.57 -14.19 5.93
C VAL A 30 9.49 -13.28 6.54
N ASN A 31 9.17 -13.44 7.82
CA ASN A 31 8.15 -12.63 8.49
C ASN A 31 8.52 -11.14 8.51
N TYR A 32 9.79 -10.80 8.75
CA TYR A 32 10.27 -9.42 8.74
C TYR A 32 10.00 -8.73 7.41
N TYR A 33 10.33 -9.37 6.28
CA TYR A 33 10.09 -8.79 4.96
C TYR A 33 8.62 -8.88 4.55
N TRP A 34 7.92 -9.96 4.90
CA TRP A 34 6.51 -10.14 4.57
C TRP A 34 5.60 -9.11 5.26
N GLN A 35 5.96 -8.67 6.48
CA GLN A 35 5.28 -7.58 7.18
C GLN A 35 5.27 -6.30 6.35
N GLN A 36 6.36 -5.98 5.65
CA GLN A 36 6.46 -4.76 4.83
C GLN A 36 5.47 -4.72 3.66
N PHE A 37 4.89 -5.88 3.34
CA PHE A 37 3.84 -6.07 2.34
C PHE A 37 2.50 -6.50 2.97
N ASN A 38 2.28 -6.16 4.24
CA ASN A 38 1.04 -6.43 4.97
C ASN A 38 0.63 -7.92 4.97
N PHE A 39 1.62 -8.80 5.02
CA PHE A 39 1.42 -10.26 4.93
C PHE A 39 0.58 -10.69 3.72
N THR A 40 0.67 -9.97 2.60
CA THR A 40 -0.08 -10.28 1.38
C THR A 40 0.41 -11.60 0.77
N PHE A 41 -0.51 -12.46 0.37
CA PHE A 41 -0.19 -13.71 -0.34
C PHE A 41 -1.24 -14.04 -1.39
N PHE A 42 -0.87 -14.92 -2.32
CA PHE A 42 -1.78 -15.55 -3.26
C PHE A 42 -1.77 -17.05 -3.02
N VAL A 43 -2.93 -17.68 -3.09
CA VAL A 43 -3.03 -19.14 -3.00
C VAL A 43 -3.33 -19.67 -4.38
N VAL A 44 -2.44 -20.53 -4.89
CA VAL A 44 -2.59 -21.18 -6.19
C VAL A 44 -2.82 -22.66 -5.94
N TYR A 45 -3.96 -23.17 -6.41
CA TYR A 45 -4.35 -24.56 -6.21
C TYR A 45 -5.13 -25.10 -7.42
N PRO A 46 -5.05 -26.42 -7.69
CA PRO A 46 -5.92 -27.07 -8.66
C PRO A 46 -7.40 -26.93 -8.24
N PRO A 47 -8.35 -26.72 -9.17
CA PRO A 47 -9.77 -26.50 -8.84
C PRO A 47 -10.37 -27.60 -7.93
N GLU A 48 -9.95 -28.85 -8.08
CA GLU A 48 -10.41 -29.97 -7.26
C GLU A 48 -10.01 -29.87 -5.77
N LYS A 49 -9.04 -29.00 -5.43
CA LYS A 49 -8.60 -28.73 -4.05
C LYS A 49 -9.29 -27.51 -3.42
N GLU A 50 -10.19 -26.84 -4.12
CA GLU A 50 -10.85 -25.62 -3.65
C GLU A 50 -11.47 -25.77 -2.26
N THR A 51 -12.32 -26.79 -2.06
CA THR A 51 -12.97 -27.04 -0.77
C THR A 51 -11.95 -27.27 0.36
N LEU A 52 -10.85 -27.97 0.07
CA LEU A 52 -9.78 -28.20 1.04
C LEU A 52 -9.09 -26.88 1.40
N VAL A 53 -8.70 -26.08 0.40
CA VAL A 53 -8.05 -24.78 0.63
C VAL A 53 -8.96 -23.84 1.41
N GLN A 54 -10.23 -23.78 1.05
CA GLN A 54 -11.22 -22.98 1.78
C GLN A 54 -11.35 -23.42 3.24
N SER A 55 -11.34 -24.73 3.51
CA SER A 55 -11.39 -25.26 4.88
C SER A 55 -10.15 -24.89 5.71
N LEU A 56 -8.97 -24.80 5.07
CA LEU A 56 -7.70 -24.46 5.71
C LEU A 56 -7.56 -22.96 5.97
N LEU A 57 -7.94 -22.11 5.01
CA LEU A 57 -7.88 -20.66 5.15
C LEU A 57 -8.95 -20.14 6.12
N GLY A 58 -10.06 -20.85 6.21
CA GLY A 58 -11.23 -20.46 6.99
C GLY A 58 -12.03 -19.34 6.32
N GLN A 59 -13.29 -19.22 6.73
CA GLN A 59 -14.25 -18.29 6.11
C GLN A 59 -13.78 -16.83 6.15
N GLY A 60 -13.07 -16.44 7.21
CA GLY A 60 -12.56 -15.07 7.38
C GLY A 60 -11.46 -14.66 6.40
N MET A 61 -10.85 -15.59 5.66
CA MET A 61 -9.89 -15.26 4.59
C MET A 61 -10.52 -15.31 3.20
N ILE A 62 -11.71 -15.90 3.07
CA ILE A 62 -12.47 -15.99 1.81
C ILE A 62 -13.42 -14.78 1.69
N ASP A 63 -14.05 -14.39 2.79
CA ASP A 63 -14.81 -13.15 2.85
C ASP A 63 -13.86 -11.95 2.89
N ARG A 64 -13.96 -11.08 1.89
CA ARG A 64 -13.01 -9.99 1.68
C ARG A 64 -13.03 -8.98 2.83
N GLU A 65 -14.20 -8.68 3.40
CA GLU A 65 -14.30 -7.73 4.50
C GLU A 65 -13.70 -8.33 5.78
N ALA A 66 -14.07 -9.56 6.12
CA ALA A 66 -13.51 -10.29 7.25
C ALA A 66 -11.98 -10.43 7.13
N MET A 67 -11.45 -10.63 5.92
CA MET A 67 -10.01 -10.71 5.67
C MET A 67 -9.31 -9.40 6.02
N TRP A 68 -9.83 -8.25 5.55
CA TRP A 68 -9.26 -6.95 5.88
C TRP A 68 -9.42 -6.59 7.36
N ARG A 69 -10.52 -6.99 8.01
CA ARG A 69 -10.69 -6.83 9.46
C ARG A 69 -9.65 -7.63 10.24
N LYS A 70 -9.40 -8.88 9.85
CA LYS A 70 -8.37 -9.72 10.46
C LYS A 70 -6.96 -9.18 10.23
N ALA A 71 -6.69 -8.63 9.05
CA ALA A 71 -5.42 -7.95 8.77
C ALA A 71 -5.25 -6.69 9.63
N ALA A 72 -6.32 -5.91 9.83
CA ALA A 72 -6.31 -4.75 10.72
C ALA A 72 -6.07 -5.16 12.19
N GLU A 73 -6.73 -6.21 12.67
CA GLU A 73 -6.53 -6.78 14.02
C GLU A 73 -5.08 -7.23 14.21
N ARG A 74 -4.50 -7.92 13.23
CA ARG A 74 -3.09 -8.31 13.29
C ARG A 74 -2.17 -7.09 13.44
N ALA A 75 -2.37 -6.07 12.63
CA ALA A 75 -1.57 -4.85 12.72
C ALA A 75 -1.73 -4.15 14.08
N GLN A 76 -2.93 -4.16 14.67
CA GLN A 76 -3.19 -3.65 16.02
C GLN A 76 -2.41 -4.43 17.09
N VAL A 77 -2.44 -5.76 17.03
CA VAL A 77 -1.66 -6.61 17.95
C VAL A 77 -0.15 -6.34 17.81
N GLU A 78 0.34 -6.19 16.59
CA GLU A 78 1.75 -5.85 16.34
C GLU A 78 2.13 -4.47 16.92
N ILE A 79 1.22 -3.48 16.85
CA ILE A 79 1.38 -2.17 17.48
C ILE A 79 1.36 -2.25 19.01
N GLU A 80 0.50 -3.08 19.59
CA GLU A 80 0.46 -3.28 21.05
C GLU A 80 1.77 -3.88 21.58
N VAL A 81 2.37 -4.78 20.81
CA VAL A 81 3.66 -5.41 21.14
C VAL A 81 4.82 -4.43 20.92
N ASP A 82 4.83 -3.71 19.79
CA ASP A 82 5.84 -2.72 19.46
C ASP A 82 5.21 -1.47 18.83
N PRO A 83 4.92 -0.43 19.64
CA PRO A 83 4.38 0.83 19.14
C PRO A 83 5.33 1.58 18.20
N GLN A 84 6.62 1.21 18.17
CA GLN A 84 7.63 1.77 17.29
C GLN A 84 7.77 0.97 15.97
N ASN A 85 6.86 0.03 15.71
CA ASN A 85 6.80 -0.66 14.43
C ASN A 85 6.05 0.19 13.39
N GLY A 86 6.80 0.98 12.61
CA GLY A 86 6.25 1.82 11.55
C GLY A 86 5.51 1.04 10.46
N PHE A 87 5.92 -0.20 10.16
CA PHE A 87 5.22 -1.05 9.19
C PHE A 87 3.87 -1.53 9.72
N ALA A 88 3.75 -1.84 11.02
CA ALA A 88 2.47 -2.22 11.62
C ALA A 88 1.46 -1.06 11.55
N TRP A 89 1.88 0.16 11.86
CA TRP A 89 1.05 1.36 11.65
C TRP A 89 0.67 1.58 10.18
N PHE A 90 1.61 1.41 9.26
CA PHE A 90 1.34 1.54 7.82
C PHE A 90 0.36 0.48 7.32
N ASN A 91 0.50 -0.76 7.80
CA ASN A 91 -0.39 -1.87 7.51
C ASN A 91 -1.79 -1.60 8.05
N LEU A 92 -1.92 -1.12 9.29
CA LEU A 92 -3.20 -0.72 9.87
C LEU A 92 -3.87 0.36 9.00
N GLY A 93 -3.14 1.41 8.61
CA GLY A 93 -3.63 2.45 7.72
C GLY A 93 -4.14 1.89 6.39
N THR A 94 -3.39 0.96 5.80
CA THR A 94 -3.77 0.27 4.55
C THR A 94 -5.04 -0.55 4.73
N ASN A 95 -5.14 -1.35 5.78
CA ASN A 95 -6.28 -2.22 6.06
C ASN A 95 -7.55 -1.42 6.31
N LEU A 96 -7.47 -0.37 7.12
CA LEU A 96 -8.62 0.51 7.40
C LEU A 96 -9.05 1.25 6.13
N THR A 97 -8.11 1.78 5.33
CA THR A 97 -8.46 2.43 4.06
C THR A 97 -9.18 1.48 3.11
N ARG A 98 -8.75 0.21 3.02
CA ARG A 98 -9.45 -0.82 2.23
C ARG A 98 -10.87 -1.11 2.75
N LEU A 99 -11.04 -1.15 4.07
CA LEU A 99 -12.37 -1.29 4.66
C LEU A 99 -13.26 -0.09 4.34
N GLY A 100 -12.72 1.13 4.39
CA GLY A 100 -13.44 2.33 3.97
C GLY A 100 -13.84 2.32 2.49
N GLU A 101 -12.98 1.80 1.60
CA GLU A 101 -13.30 1.63 0.17
C GLU A 101 -14.45 0.64 -0.06
N MET A 102 -14.51 -0.42 0.74
CA MET A 102 -15.52 -1.47 0.60
C MET A 102 -16.86 -1.12 1.24
N THR A 103 -16.82 -0.53 2.44
CA THR A 103 -18.01 -0.25 3.25
C THR A 103 -18.60 1.14 3.00
N GLY A 104 -17.76 2.09 2.55
CA GLY A 104 -18.11 3.50 2.44
C GLY A 104 -18.12 4.26 3.78
N GLU A 105 -17.74 3.62 4.89
CA GLU A 105 -17.76 4.27 6.20
C GLU A 105 -16.60 5.24 6.37
N ALA A 106 -16.90 6.51 6.68
CA ALA A 106 -15.91 7.57 6.84
C ALA A 106 -14.89 7.30 7.97
N ALA A 107 -15.33 6.67 9.06
CA ALA A 107 -14.50 6.38 10.22
C ALA A 107 -13.28 5.50 9.87
N PHE A 108 -13.39 4.63 8.86
CA PHE A 108 -12.26 3.83 8.40
C PHE A 108 -11.17 4.69 7.74
N TYR A 109 -11.56 5.70 6.97
CA TYR A 109 -10.59 6.62 6.37
C TYR A 109 -9.95 7.54 7.41
N GLU A 110 -10.72 8.02 8.39
CA GLU A 110 -10.19 8.84 9.50
C GLU A 110 -9.15 8.06 10.31
N ASN A 111 -9.48 6.85 10.75
CA ASN A 111 -8.56 6.00 11.49
C ASN A 111 -7.38 5.53 10.61
N GLY A 112 -7.62 5.29 9.32
CA GLY A 112 -6.57 4.94 8.37
C GLY A 112 -5.55 6.07 8.18
N ALA A 113 -6.02 7.30 8.02
CA ALA A 113 -5.18 8.50 7.95
C ALA A 113 -4.37 8.70 9.23
N ALA A 114 -5.00 8.54 10.41
CA ALA A 114 -4.30 8.63 11.69
C ALA A 114 -3.20 7.56 11.85
N ALA A 115 -3.45 6.33 11.40
CA ALA A 115 -2.44 5.28 11.42
C ALA A 115 -1.27 5.59 10.46
N PHE A 116 -1.53 6.18 9.29
CA PHE A 116 -0.46 6.64 8.40
C PHE A 116 0.34 7.81 8.98
N ASP A 117 -0.28 8.72 9.74
CA ASP A 117 0.45 9.75 10.48
C ASP A 117 1.41 9.12 11.49
N GLN A 118 0.94 8.15 12.28
CA GLN A 118 1.80 7.43 13.23
C GLN A 118 2.93 6.68 12.53
N ALA A 119 2.66 6.01 11.40
CA ALA A 119 3.68 5.34 10.61
C ALA A 119 4.79 6.30 10.17
N ARG A 120 4.44 7.52 9.76
CA ARG A 120 5.42 8.55 9.38
C ARG A 120 6.20 9.11 10.57
N LEU A 121 5.53 9.31 11.71
CA LEU A 121 6.17 9.79 12.95
C LEU A 121 7.18 8.79 13.51
N VAL A 122 6.82 7.50 13.53
CA VAL A 122 7.67 6.39 13.94
C VAL A 122 8.80 6.16 12.92
N GLY A 123 8.47 6.28 11.64
CA GLY A 123 9.40 6.17 10.53
C GLY A 123 9.13 4.92 9.69
N VAL A 124 8.94 5.14 8.39
CA VAL A 124 8.93 4.11 7.36
C VAL A 124 9.84 4.53 6.21
N PRO A 125 10.48 3.60 5.48
CA PRO A 125 11.29 3.96 4.33
C PRO A 125 10.45 4.73 3.30
N PRO A 126 10.89 5.90 2.78
CA PRO A 126 10.12 6.66 1.79
C PRO A 126 9.70 5.85 0.56
N ARG A 127 10.50 4.84 0.20
CA ARG A 127 10.20 3.92 -0.91
C ARG A 127 8.90 3.15 -0.75
N ILE A 128 8.34 3.03 0.46
CA ILE A 128 7.08 2.30 0.66
C ILE A 128 5.96 2.91 -0.16
N VAL A 129 5.97 4.24 -0.35
CA VAL A 129 4.97 4.96 -1.14
C VAL A 129 5.24 4.89 -2.64
N TRP A 130 6.33 4.27 -3.10
CA TRP A 130 6.58 4.04 -4.53
C TRP A 130 5.66 2.96 -5.11
N TYR A 131 5.13 2.07 -4.25
CA TYR A 131 4.24 0.97 -4.66
C TYR A 131 3.02 0.81 -3.74
N GLN A 132 2.91 1.64 -2.68
CA GLN A 132 1.78 1.64 -1.74
C GLN A 132 1.20 3.04 -1.55
N PHE A 133 0.22 3.40 -2.39
CA PHE A 133 -0.34 4.75 -2.48
C PHE A 133 -1.54 5.03 -1.55
N ARG A 134 -1.88 4.09 -0.66
CA ARG A 134 -3.07 4.18 0.21
C ARG A 134 -3.06 5.38 1.16
N PRO A 135 -1.91 5.91 1.62
CA PRO A 135 -1.90 7.17 2.37
C PRO A 135 -2.59 8.33 1.63
N TYR A 136 -2.34 8.48 0.31
CA TYR A 136 -2.98 9.52 -0.49
C TYR A 136 -4.50 9.33 -0.55
N ILE A 137 -4.96 8.09 -0.71
CA ILE A 137 -6.39 7.77 -0.76
C ILE A 137 -7.06 8.11 0.58
N ALA A 138 -6.45 7.71 1.70
CA ALA A 138 -6.96 8.01 3.03
C ALA A 138 -7.06 9.53 3.26
N TYR A 139 -5.97 10.26 3.03
CA TYR A 139 -5.94 11.72 3.19
C TYR A 139 -6.93 12.44 2.28
N MET A 140 -7.05 12.02 1.02
CA MET A 140 -8.04 12.57 0.08
C MET A 140 -9.47 12.39 0.60
N LYS A 141 -9.80 11.20 1.12
CA LYS A 141 -11.15 10.88 1.61
C LYS A 141 -11.53 11.65 2.86
N VAL A 142 -10.55 12.11 3.65
CA VAL A 142 -10.77 12.95 4.82
C VAL A 142 -10.46 14.44 4.58
N GLY A 143 -10.23 14.84 3.32
CA GLY A 143 -10.02 16.24 2.93
C GLY A 143 -8.67 16.84 3.33
N ARG A 144 -7.67 16.01 3.67
CA ARG A 144 -6.32 16.42 4.07
C ARG A 144 -5.41 16.62 2.86
N PHE A 145 -5.79 17.56 1.99
CA PHE A 145 -5.13 17.78 0.70
C PHE A 145 -3.73 18.37 0.84
N GLN A 146 -3.48 19.23 1.83
CA GLN A 146 -2.13 19.76 2.06
C GLN A 146 -1.16 18.65 2.45
N GLU A 147 -1.58 17.71 3.30
CA GLU A 147 -0.75 16.58 3.70
C GLU A 147 -0.48 15.60 2.55
N MET A 148 -1.38 15.51 1.57
CA MET A 148 -1.09 14.80 0.32
C MET A 148 0.03 15.47 -0.47
N ILE A 149 0.00 16.80 -0.59
CA ILE A 149 1.05 17.57 -1.28
C ILE A 149 2.38 17.40 -0.55
N ASP A 150 2.39 17.56 0.78
CA ASP A 150 3.60 17.44 1.58
C ASP A 150 4.20 16.02 1.48
N LEU A 151 3.36 14.98 1.53
CA LEU A 151 3.80 13.60 1.33
C LEU A 151 4.38 13.40 -0.08
N ALA A 152 3.70 13.93 -1.10
CA ALA A 152 4.16 13.81 -2.48
C ALA A 152 5.51 14.50 -2.67
N ASP A 153 5.69 15.72 -2.14
CA ASP A 153 6.94 16.46 -2.27
C ASP A 153 8.12 15.72 -1.62
N ILE A 154 7.93 15.18 -0.41
CA ILE A 154 8.96 14.37 0.26
C ILE A 154 9.31 13.12 -0.56
N VAL A 155 8.31 12.43 -1.13
CA VAL A 155 8.55 11.25 -1.97
C VAL A 155 9.30 11.63 -3.24
N LEU A 156 8.92 12.72 -3.89
CA LEU A 156 9.52 13.24 -5.12
C LEU A 156 10.94 13.79 -4.90
N GLU A 157 11.34 14.14 -3.68
CA GLU A 157 12.74 14.48 -3.39
C GLU A 157 13.68 13.26 -3.49
N THR A 158 13.16 12.04 -3.32
CA THR A 158 13.95 10.82 -3.39
C THR A 158 14.32 10.42 -4.82
N GLN A 159 15.44 9.71 -5.00
CA GLN A 159 15.90 9.30 -6.34
C GLN A 159 14.89 8.43 -7.09
N GLY A 160 14.25 7.47 -6.40
CA GLY A 160 13.24 6.61 -7.02
C GLY A 160 11.87 7.27 -7.13
N GLY A 161 11.47 8.08 -6.14
CA GLY A 161 10.14 8.68 -6.10
C GLY A 161 9.85 9.63 -7.27
N ARG A 162 10.87 10.30 -7.83
CA ARG A 162 10.74 11.14 -9.03
C ARG A 162 10.20 10.41 -10.25
N ASN A 163 10.29 9.08 -10.26
CA ASN A 163 9.88 8.22 -11.36
C ASN A 163 8.57 7.46 -11.04
N VAL A 164 7.79 7.92 -10.05
CA VAL A 164 6.51 7.30 -9.66
C VAL A 164 5.36 8.17 -10.17
N GLU A 165 4.72 7.76 -11.25
CA GLU A 165 3.63 8.52 -11.88
C GLU A 165 2.45 8.75 -10.94
N GLU A 166 2.09 7.78 -10.10
CA GLU A 166 0.99 7.89 -9.15
C GLU A 166 1.21 9.02 -8.14
N THR A 167 2.47 9.30 -7.76
CA THR A 167 2.77 10.39 -6.82
C THR A 167 2.41 11.74 -7.42
N TYR A 168 2.67 11.95 -8.72
CA TYR A 168 2.26 13.16 -9.43
C TYR A 168 0.74 13.21 -9.62
N LEU A 169 0.08 12.08 -9.92
CA LEU A 169 -1.39 12.01 -9.98
C LEU A 169 -2.03 12.47 -8.67
N TYR A 170 -1.62 11.91 -7.53
CA TYR A 170 -2.20 12.26 -6.23
C TYR A 170 -1.89 13.70 -5.83
N LYS A 171 -0.69 14.20 -6.14
CA LYS A 171 -0.37 15.64 -5.97
C LYS A 171 -1.30 16.51 -6.82
N GLY A 172 -1.54 16.14 -8.08
CA GLY A 172 -2.45 16.86 -8.97
C GLY A 172 -3.88 16.88 -8.43
N HIS A 173 -4.38 15.75 -7.91
CA HIS A 173 -5.69 15.70 -7.25
C HIS A 173 -5.78 16.66 -6.07
N ALA A 174 -4.77 16.65 -5.19
CA ALA A 174 -4.74 17.55 -4.03
C ALA A 174 -4.72 19.02 -4.44
N LEU A 175 -3.91 19.39 -5.43
CA LEU A 175 -3.85 20.76 -5.97
C LEU A 175 -5.19 21.19 -6.56
N ALA A 176 -5.85 20.30 -7.32
CA ALA A 176 -7.17 20.57 -7.88
C ALA A 176 -8.22 20.83 -6.79
N PHE A 177 -8.23 20.02 -5.72
CA PHE A 177 -9.14 20.22 -4.58
C PHE A 177 -8.88 21.51 -3.81
N LEU A 178 -7.63 21.99 -3.79
CA LEU A 178 -7.26 23.29 -3.21
C LEU A 178 -7.47 24.47 -4.17
N GLY A 179 -7.93 24.23 -5.39
CA GLY A 179 -8.21 25.26 -6.39
C GLY A 179 -7.00 25.70 -7.23
N ASP A 180 -5.85 25.03 -7.09
CA ASP A 180 -4.67 25.25 -7.95
C ASP A 180 -4.78 24.42 -9.23
N GLY A 181 -5.65 24.87 -10.15
CA GLY A 181 -5.83 24.25 -11.47
C GLY A 181 -4.54 24.17 -12.30
N PRO A 182 -3.76 25.27 -12.44
CA PRO A 182 -2.48 25.23 -13.16
C PRO A 182 -1.47 24.24 -12.56
N GLY A 183 -1.35 24.19 -11.23
CA GLY A 183 -0.49 23.21 -10.55
C GLY A 183 -0.96 21.77 -10.77
N ALA A 184 -2.28 21.53 -10.73
CA ALA A 184 -2.85 20.22 -11.00
C ALA A 184 -2.55 19.73 -12.42
N VAL A 185 -2.74 20.59 -13.44
CA VAL A 185 -2.40 20.30 -14.84
C VAL A 185 -0.92 19.94 -14.97
N ALA A 186 -0.02 20.75 -14.42
CA ALA A 186 1.42 20.50 -14.48
C ALA A 186 1.81 19.15 -13.84
N ALA A 187 1.14 18.77 -12.74
CA ALA A 187 1.36 17.49 -12.07
C ALA A 187 0.85 16.31 -12.94
N TYR A 188 -0.34 16.39 -13.51
CA TYR A 188 -0.86 15.33 -14.39
C TYR A 188 -0.02 15.18 -15.67
N GLU A 189 0.43 16.28 -16.28
CA GLU A 189 1.34 16.22 -17.41
C GLU A 189 2.68 15.58 -17.04
N GLN A 190 3.21 15.84 -15.83
CA GLN A 190 4.42 15.17 -15.35
C GLN A 190 4.20 13.67 -15.13
N SER A 191 3.02 13.27 -14.62
CA SER A 191 2.63 11.87 -14.54
C SER A 191 2.64 11.20 -15.91
N LEU A 192 2.06 11.85 -16.93
CA LEU A 192 2.02 11.35 -18.31
C LEU A 192 3.38 11.37 -19.01
N ARG A 193 4.30 12.25 -18.62
CA ARG A 193 5.69 12.21 -19.10
C ARG A 193 6.44 10.97 -18.63
N LEU A 194 6.12 10.45 -17.45
CA LEU A 194 6.71 9.21 -16.95
C LEU A 194 6.06 7.99 -17.60
N ASN A 195 4.74 8.04 -17.80
CA ASN A 195 3.97 6.98 -18.42
C ASN A 195 2.84 7.56 -19.26
N GLU A 196 3.05 7.67 -20.57
CA GLU A 196 2.08 8.25 -21.51
C GLU A 196 0.75 7.47 -21.58
N ASN A 197 0.76 6.20 -21.15
CA ASN A 197 -0.41 5.33 -21.11
C ASN A 197 -1.10 5.30 -19.75
N PHE A 198 -0.71 6.18 -18.81
CA PHE A 198 -1.29 6.24 -17.48
C PHE A 198 -2.66 6.92 -17.51
N TYR A 199 -3.67 6.14 -17.91
CA TYR A 199 -5.05 6.58 -18.10
C TYR A 199 -5.64 7.40 -16.94
N PRO A 200 -5.39 7.11 -15.64
CA PRO A 200 -5.89 7.94 -14.56
C PRO A 200 -5.45 9.41 -14.64
N ALA A 201 -4.21 9.68 -15.04
CA ALA A 201 -3.70 11.05 -15.19
C ALA A 201 -4.29 11.75 -16.41
N GLN A 202 -4.44 11.03 -17.53
CA GLN A 202 -5.09 11.58 -18.72
C GLN A 202 -6.54 11.97 -18.43
N TRP A 203 -7.29 11.08 -17.77
CA TRP A 203 -8.67 11.35 -17.40
C TRP A 203 -8.80 12.55 -16.46
N ALA A 204 -7.90 12.67 -15.48
CA ALA A 204 -7.88 13.79 -14.55
C ALA A 204 -7.52 15.12 -15.24
N LEU A 205 -6.59 15.08 -16.19
CA LEU A 205 -6.21 16.24 -17.01
C LEU A 205 -7.39 16.71 -17.87
N ASP A 206 -8.02 15.78 -18.61
CA ASP A 206 -9.17 16.04 -19.48
C ASP A 206 -10.33 16.70 -18.71
N ALA A 207 -10.58 16.25 -17.48
CA ALA A 207 -11.62 16.80 -16.61
C ALA A 207 -11.38 18.28 -16.25
N ILE A 208 -10.12 18.70 -16.07
CA ILE A 208 -9.79 20.10 -15.78
C ILE A 208 -9.86 20.95 -17.05
N VAL A 209 -9.25 20.51 -18.14
CA VAL A 209 -9.15 21.32 -19.37
C VAL A 209 -10.46 21.42 -20.14
N SER A 210 -11.38 20.47 -19.93
CA SER A 210 -12.71 20.48 -20.55
C SER A 210 -13.77 21.20 -19.70
N SER A 211 -13.41 21.67 -18.50
CA SER A 211 -14.30 22.46 -17.67
C SER A 211 -14.39 23.90 -18.24
N PRO A 212 -15.58 24.39 -18.60
CA PRO A 212 -15.77 25.69 -19.25
C PRO A 212 -15.46 26.91 -18.36
#